data_AF-A0A5D2TGI7-F1
#
_entry.id   AF-A0A5D2TGI7-F1
#
_cell.length_a   1.000
_cell.length_b   1.000
_cell.length_c   1.000
_cell.angle_alpha   90.00
_cell.angle_beta   90.00
_cell.angle_gamma   90.00
#
_symmetry.space_group_name_H-M   'P 1'
#
loop_
_entity.id
_entity.type
_entity.pdbx_description
1 polymer ?
#
loop_
_entity_poly.entity_id
_entity_poly.type
_entity_poly.pdbx_seq_one_letter_code
_entity_poly.pdbx_strand_id
1 'polypeptide(L)'
;MPIGVPKVPFRNLREEGSVWGYNFILINLLYRERLLFLGQEVDSEMSNQLIGIMVYLSIENDTKELYLFINSPGGWVIPRVAIYDTMQFVQPNVHTICMGLVASMGSFLLARREITKRLAFPHARCQ
;
A
#
# COMPACT_ATOMS: atom_id res chain seq x y z
N MET A 1 -5.28 -19.74 0.22
CA MET A 1 -3.94 -19.14 -0.03
C MET A 1 -3.80 -18.95 -1.53
N PRO A 2 -3.46 -17.75 -2.03
CA PRO A 2 -3.25 -17.55 -3.46
C PRO A 2 -2.01 -18.35 -3.91
N ILE A 3 -2.21 -19.23 -4.89
CA ILE A 3 -1.16 -20.04 -5.51
C ILE A 3 -0.26 -19.09 -6.31
N GLY A 4 1.06 -19.20 -6.15
CA GLY A 4 2.04 -18.48 -6.99
C GLY A 4 2.68 -17.23 -6.37
N VAL A 5 2.38 -16.86 -5.13
CA VAL A 5 3.14 -15.78 -4.48
C VAL A 5 4.51 -16.33 -4.02
N PRO A 6 5.64 -15.77 -4.48
CA PRO A 6 6.96 -16.24 -4.08
C PRO A 6 7.15 -16.11 -2.57
N LYS A 7 7.75 -17.13 -1.97
CA LYS A 7 8.13 -17.15 -0.55
C LYS A 7 9.60 -16.74 -0.46
N VAL A 8 9.87 -15.73 0.36
CA VAL A 8 11.24 -15.25 0.58
C VAL A 8 11.65 -15.63 2.01
N PRO A 9 12.82 -16.26 2.20
CA PRO A 9 13.33 -16.52 3.54
C PRO A 9 13.63 -15.19 4.24
N PHE A 10 13.17 -15.05 5.49
CA PHE A 10 13.39 -13.86 6.30
C PHE A 10 14.03 -14.23 7.63
N ARG A 11 14.95 -13.38 8.12
CA ARG A 11 15.57 -13.52 9.44
C ARG A 11 15.08 -12.39 10.34
N ASN A 12 14.17 -12.69 11.26
CA ASN A 12 13.83 -11.77 12.35
C ASN A 12 15.08 -11.59 13.23
N LEU A 13 15.66 -10.39 13.25
CA LEU A 13 16.81 -10.08 14.12
C LEU A 13 16.43 -9.95 15.62
N ARG A 14 15.14 -9.89 15.94
CA ARG A 14 14.59 -9.65 17.29
C ARG A 14 14.21 -10.91 18.07
N GLU A 15 14.20 -12.08 17.45
CA GLU A 15 13.85 -13.34 18.13
C GLU A 15 15.12 -14.21 18.23
N GLU A 16 15.71 -14.27 19.43
CA GLU A 16 16.71 -15.28 19.80
C GLU A 16 16.03 -16.65 19.89
N GLY A 17 15.72 -17.20 18.72
CA GLY A 17 15.03 -18.46 18.58
C GLY A 17 14.77 -18.66 17.10
N SER A 18 15.72 -19.30 16.42
CA SER A 18 15.69 -19.56 14.98
C SER A 18 14.58 -20.54 14.63
N VAL A 19 13.33 -20.08 14.67
CA VAL A 19 12.28 -20.68 13.86
C VAL A 19 12.56 -20.17 12.45
N TRP A 20 13.20 -20.99 11.62
CA TRP A 20 13.23 -20.81 10.18
C TRP A 20 11.79 -20.94 9.68
N GLY A 21 10.99 -19.90 9.87
CA GLY A 21 9.60 -19.83 9.46
C GLY A 21 9.57 -19.64 7.95
N TYR A 22 9.65 -20.73 7.20
CA TYR A 22 9.56 -20.75 5.73
C TYR A 22 8.14 -20.40 5.22
N ASN A 23 7.52 -19.30 5.69
CA ASN A 23 6.16 -18.92 5.30
C ASN A 23 5.88 -17.40 5.43
N PHE A 24 6.81 -16.53 5.02
CA PHE A 24 6.44 -15.14 4.74
C PHE A 24 6.18 -14.93 3.25
N ILE A 25 4.96 -14.47 2.94
CA ILE A 25 4.53 -14.04 1.62
C ILE A 25 5.32 -12.78 1.28
N LEU A 26 5.93 -12.69 0.09
CA LEU A 26 6.73 -11.52 -0.36
C LEU A 26 6.05 -10.18 -0.07
N ILE A 27 4.73 -10.10 -0.25
CA ILE A 27 3.91 -8.92 0.00
C ILE A 27 4.02 -8.42 1.45
N ASN A 28 4.08 -9.32 2.44
CA ASN A 28 4.22 -8.95 3.85
C ASN A 28 5.59 -8.35 4.16
N LEU A 29 6.64 -8.77 3.44
CA LEU A 29 7.97 -8.19 3.56
C LEU A 29 7.98 -6.76 2.99
N LEU A 30 7.32 -6.55 1.85
CA LEU A 30 7.19 -5.22 1.23
C LEU A 30 6.40 -4.25 2.11
N TYR A 31 5.33 -4.71 2.79
CA TYR A 31 4.60 -3.87 3.74
C TYR A 31 5.43 -3.43 4.94
N ARG A 32 6.35 -4.28 5.45
CA ARG A 32 7.31 -3.87 6.49
C ARG A 32 8.29 -2.80 5.99
N GLU A 33 8.70 -2.89 4.73
CA GLU A 33 9.47 -1.86 4.04
C GLU A 33 8.62 -0.64 3.63
N ARG A 34 7.36 -0.55 4.08
CA ARG A 34 6.43 0.57 3.85
C ARG A 34 5.99 0.75 2.40
N LEU A 35 6.09 -0.32 1.61
CA LEU A 35 5.66 -0.39 0.22
C LEU A 35 4.26 -1.04 0.18
N LEU A 36 3.21 -0.23 0.05
CA LEU A 36 1.81 -0.64 -0.05
C LEU A 36 1.38 -0.78 -1.51
N PHE A 37 0.56 -1.77 -1.82
CA PHE A 37 0.10 -2.04 -3.19
C PHE A 37 -1.42 -2.10 -3.28
N LEU A 38 -1.98 -1.33 -4.21
CA LEU A 38 -3.37 -1.39 -4.63
C LEU A 38 -3.40 -1.83 -6.10
N GLY A 39 -3.37 -3.15 -6.33
CA GLY A 39 -3.26 -3.75 -7.66
C GLY A 39 -4.57 -4.27 -8.26
N GLN A 40 -5.71 -4.03 -7.60
CA GLN A 40 -7.00 -4.56 -8.00
C GLN A 40 -8.13 -3.53 -7.81
N GLU A 41 -9.37 -3.93 -8.11
CA GLU A 41 -10.55 -3.11 -7.83
C GLU A 41 -10.64 -2.81 -6.32
N VAL A 42 -11.06 -1.58 -6.00
CA VAL A 42 -11.19 -1.18 -4.59
C VAL A 42 -12.52 -1.67 -4.02
N ASP A 43 -12.40 -2.63 -3.11
CA ASP A 43 -13.49 -3.14 -2.26
C ASP A 43 -13.25 -2.79 -0.78
N SER A 44 -14.30 -2.92 0.03
CA SER A 44 -14.33 -2.69 1.48
C SER A 44 -13.30 -3.53 2.22
N GLU A 45 -13.13 -4.81 1.87
CA GLU A 45 -12.14 -5.67 2.53
C GLU A 45 -10.71 -5.18 2.26
N MET A 46 -10.38 -4.89 1.00
CA MET A 46 -9.07 -4.39 0.60
C MET A 46 -8.75 -3.02 1.18
N SER A 47 -9.76 -2.14 1.22
CA SER A 47 -9.64 -0.84 1.87
C SER A 47 -9.33 -0.99 3.35
N ASN A 48 -10.08 -1.84 4.06
CA ASN A 48 -9.88 -2.04 5.49
C ASN A 48 -8.48 -2.61 5.80
N GLN A 49 -7.98 -3.52 4.96
CA GLN A 49 -6.61 -4.04 5.06
C GLN A 49 -5.56 -2.93 4.87
N LEU A 50 -5.69 -2.10 3.82
CA LEU A 50 -4.77 -0.99 3.57
C LEU A 50 -4.78 0.05 4.71
N ILE A 51 -5.97 0.40 5.20
CA ILE A 51 -6.14 1.33 6.33
C ILE A 51 -5.44 0.78 7.57
N GLY A 52 -5.66 -0.49 7.91
CA GLY A 52 -5.03 -1.14 9.06
C GLY A 52 -3.49 -1.12 8.96
N ILE A 53 -2.93 -1.40 7.79
CA ILE A 53 -1.48 -1.36 7.57
C ILE A 53 -0.94 0.07 7.70
N MET A 54 -1.62 1.08 7.14
CA MET A 54 -1.20 2.48 7.25
C MET A 54 -1.17 2.95 8.71
N VAL A 55 -2.21 2.62 9.49
CA VAL A 55 -2.28 2.95 10.92
C VAL A 55 -1.19 2.22 11.70
N TYR A 56 -1.00 0.93 11.44
CA TYR A 56 0.06 0.14 12.08
C TYR A 56 1.46 0.73 11.83
N LEU A 57 1.77 1.05 10.57
CA LEU A 57 3.07 1.63 10.20
C LEU A 57 3.26 3.04 10.77
N SER A 58 2.17 3.79 10.94
CA SER A 58 2.19 5.10 11.62
C SER A 58 2.49 4.97 13.11
N ILE A 59 2.01 3.92 13.78
CA ILE A 59 2.30 3.66 15.19
C ILE A 59 3.75 3.18 15.36
N GLU A 60 4.24 2.35 14.43
CA GLU A 60 5.60 1.80 14.50
C GLU A 60 6.67 2.90 14.31
N ASN A 61 6.47 3.80 13.36
CA ASN A 61 7.34 4.95 13.14
C ASN A 61 6.59 6.00 12.31
N ASP A 62 6.36 7.18 12.88
CA ASP A 62 5.63 8.30 12.28
C ASP A 62 6.50 9.17 11.35
N THR A 63 7.82 9.15 11.52
CA THR A 63 8.76 9.93 10.70
C THR A 63 9.04 9.32 9.34
N LYS A 64 8.92 7.99 9.22
CA LYS A 64 9.26 7.26 7.99
C LYS A 64 8.11 7.30 6.97
N GLU A 65 8.45 7.70 5.76
CA GLU A 65 7.50 7.79 4.64
C GLU A 65 6.94 6.43 4.21
N LEU A 66 5.73 6.47 3.65
CA LEU A 66 4.97 5.35 3.12
C LEU A 66 4.89 5.50 1.60
N TYR A 67 4.91 4.39 0.86
CA TYR A 67 4.81 4.40 -0.60
C TYR A 67 3.63 3.54 -1.03
N LEU A 68 2.62 4.17 -1.63
CA LEU A 68 1.42 3.53 -2.14
C LEU A 68 1.48 3.41 -3.65
N PHE A 69 1.67 2.20 -4.15
CA PHE A 69 1.60 1.86 -5.57
C PHE A 69 0.15 1.58 -5.97
N ILE A 70 -0.34 2.29 -6.97
CA ILE A 70 -1.74 2.26 -7.41
C ILE A 70 -1.77 1.74 -8.84
N ASN A 71 -2.44 0.61 -9.05
CA ASN A 71 -2.80 0.03 -10.33
C ASN A 71 -4.23 -0.53 -10.19
N SER A 72 -5.22 0.33 -10.40
CA SER A 72 -6.61 0.02 -10.10
C SER A 72 -7.53 0.60 -11.18
N PRO A 73 -8.38 -0.23 -11.81
CA PRO A 73 -9.32 0.24 -12.82
C PRO A 73 -10.47 1.07 -12.23
N GLY A 74 -10.61 1.10 -10.90
CA GLY A 74 -11.77 1.69 -10.25
C GLY A 74 -12.21 0.92 -9.02
N GLY A 75 -13.48 1.06 -8.68
CA GLY A 75 -14.13 0.33 -7.61
C GLY A 75 -15.11 1.20 -6.84
N TRP A 76 -15.40 0.78 -5.62
CA TRP A 76 -16.38 1.43 -4.77
C TRP A 76 -15.86 2.78 -4.26
N VAL A 77 -16.78 3.74 -4.18
CA VAL A 77 -16.48 5.12 -3.78
C VAL A 77 -16.16 5.19 -2.28
N ILE A 78 -17.03 4.59 -1.44
CA ILE A 78 -16.93 4.70 0.02
C ILE A 78 -15.60 4.12 0.56
N PRO A 79 -15.18 2.90 0.18
CA PRO A 79 -13.90 2.35 0.63
C PRO A 79 -12.69 3.19 0.20
N ARG A 80 -12.78 3.88 -0.94
CA ARG A 80 -11.72 4.80 -1.40
C ARG A 80 -11.66 6.08 -0.58
N VAL A 81 -12.80 6.65 -0.21
CA VAL A 81 -12.82 7.82 0.71
C VAL A 81 -12.21 7.43 2.06
N ALA A 82 -12.50 6.24 2.57
CA ALA A 82 -11.91 5.78 3.82
C ALA A 82 -10.38 5.66 3.75
N ILE A 83 -9.82 5.13 2.65
CA ILE A 83 -8.37 5.13 2.42
C ILE A 83 -7.85 6.57 2.37
N TYR A 84 -8.54 7.46 1.65
CA TYR A 84 -8.14 8.85 1.52
C TYR A 84 -8.10 9.58 2.87
N ASP A 85 -9.13 9.44 3.69
CA ASP A 85 -9.20 10.07 5.01
C ASP A 85 -8.11 9.51 5.94
N THR A 86 -7.87 8.20 5.86
CA THR A 86 -6.78 7.56 6.60
C THR A 86 -5.43 8.12 6.16
N MET A 87 -5.22 8.31 4.85
CA MET A 87 -4.01 8.93 4.34
C MET A 87 -3.84 10.37 4.83
N GLN A 88 -4.90 11.12 5.15
CA GLN A 88 -4.78 12.45 5.76
C GLN A 88 -4.56 12.38 7.28
N PHE A 89 -5.13 11.36 7.93
CA PHE A 89 -5.04 11.16 9.37
C PHE A 89 -3.64 10.70 9.84
N VAL A 90 -3.00 9.81 9.07
CA VAL A 90 -1.67 9.28 9.44
C VAL A 90 -0.59 10.38 9.32
N GLN A 91 0.23 10.49 10.36
CA GLN A 91 1.39 11.39 10.41
C GLN A 91 2.42 11.16 9.29
N PRO A 92 2.83 9.91 8.97
CA PRO A 92 3.82 9.69 7.93
C PRO A 92 3.33 10.14 6.56
N ASN A 93 4.28 10.62 5.76
CA ASN A 93 3.98 11.03 4.41
C ASN A 93 3.78 9.82 3.49
N VAL A 94 2.58 9.68 2.91
CA VAL A 94 2.21 8.70 1.89
C VAL A 94 2.49 9.26 0.50
N HIS A 95 3.50 8.69 -0.16
CA HIS A 95 3.79 8.90 -1.57
C HIS A 95 2.85 8.05 -2.39
N THR A 96 2.32 8.61 -3.48
CA THR A 96 1.43 7.87 -4.38
C THR A 96 2.12 7.66 -5.72
N ILE A 97 2.20 6.41 -6.17
CA ILE A 97 2.91 6.01 -7.38
C ILE A 97 1.93 5.30 -8.30
N CYS A 98 1.64 5.91 -9.43
CA CYS A 98 0.78 5.33 -10.46
C CYS A 98 1.54 4.29 -11.29
N MET A 99 1.01 3.07 -11.36
CA MET A 99 1.50 2.00 -12.21
C MET A 99 0.40 1.48 -13.13
N GLY A 100 0.73 1.20 -14.39
CA GLY A 100 -0.20 0.54 -15.31
C GLY A 100 -1.41 1.41 -15.64
N LEU A 101 -2.57 1.09 -15.06
CA LEU A 101 -3.82 1.81 -15.26
C LEU A 101 -4.35 2.31 -13.93
N VAL A 102 -4.61 3.61 -13.86
CA VAL A 102 -5.34 4.20 -12.75
C VAL A 102 -6.50 5.02 -13.31
N ALA A 103 -7.70 4.48 -13.21
CA ALA A 103 -8.88 5.09 -13.80
C ALA A 103 -9.90 5.52 -12.73
N SER A 104 -10.67 6.56 -13.06
CA SER A 104 -11.77 7.09 -12.25
C SER A 104 -11.27 7.53 -10.88
N MET A 105 -11.93 7.19 -9.78
CA MET A 105 -11.56 7.63 -8.43
C MET A 105 -10.19 7.09 -7.93
N GLY A 106 -9.41 6.41 -8.78
CA GLY A 106 -8.01 6.06 -8.51
C GLY A 106 -7.10 7.25 -8.78
N SER A 107 -7.43 8.03 -9.81
CA SER A 107 -6.77 9.30 -10.09
C SER A 107 -7.08 10.33 -9.00
N PHE A 108 -8.24 10.20 -8.33
CA PHE A 108 -8.57 10.98 -7.13
C PHE A 108 -7.61 10.71 -5.95
N LEU A 109 -7.28 9.45 -5.65
CA LEU A 109 -6.31 9.10 -4.61
C LEU A 109 -4.91 9.62 -4.94
N LEU A 110 -4.50 9.54 -6.22
CA LEU A 110 -3.25 10.13 -6.71
C LEU A 110 -3.24 11.66 -6.59
N ALA A 111 -4.35 12.33 -6.93
CA ALA A 111 -4.40 13.78 -7.07
C ALA A 111 -4.58 14.56 -5.76
N ARG A 112 -4.79 13.90 -4.62
CA ARG A 112 -5.20 14.58 -3.38
C ARG A 112 -4.22 14.55 -2.21
N ARG A 113 -2.96 14.10 -2.41
CA ARG A 113 -1.88 14.32 -1.42
C ARG A 113 -0.90 15.40 -1.88
N GLU A 114 0.11 15.70 -1.07
CA GLU A 114 1.09 16.75 -1.34
C GLU A 114 1.60 16.72 -2.79
N ILE A 115 1.54 17.86 -3.49
CA ILE A 115 1.78 17.94 -4.95
C ILE A 115 3.15 17.39 -5.34
N THR A 116 4.11 17.49 -4.43
CA THR A 116 5.51 17.08 -4.59
C THR A 116 5.73 15.57 -4.45
N LYS A 117 4.73 14.80 -3.98
CA LYS A 117 4.86 13.38 -3.61
C LYS A 117 4.02 12.43 -4.48
N ARG A 118 3.67 12.89 -5.68
CA ARG A 118 2.89 12.13 -6.67
C ARG A 118 3.81 11.77 -7.82
N LEU A 119 3.91 10.48 -8.11
CA LEU A 119 4.74 9.95 -9.19
C LEU A 119 3.88 9.07 -10.09
N ALA A 120 4.21 9.04 -11.38
CA ALA A 120 3.63 8.12 -12.33
C ALA A 120 4.74 7.54 -13.20
N PHE A 121 4.68 6.24 -13.47
CA PHE A 121 5.61 5.63 -14.43
C PHE A 121 5.33 6.16 -15.85
N PRO A 122 6.35 6.22 -16.73
CA PRO A 122 6.22 6.82 -18.06
C PRO A 122 5.10 6.26 -18.95
N HIS A 123 4.73 4.99 -18.75
CA HIS A 123 3.67 4.31 -19.49
C HIS A 123 2.37 4.14 -18.71
N ALA A 124 2.29 4.70 -17.50
CA ALA A 124 1.08 4.63 -16.70
C ALA A 124 0.00 5.53 -17.31
N ARG A 125 -1.22 5.02 -17.41
CA ARG A 125 -2.39 5.79 -17.85
C ARG A 125 -3.23 6.18 -16.65
N CYS A 126 -3.34 7.48 -16.42
CA CYS A 126 -4.31 8.08 -15.51
C CYS A 126 -5.54 8.53 -16.31
N GLN A 127 -6.72 8.03 -15.97
CA GLN A 127 -8.02 8.43 -16.54
C GLN A 127 -8.96 8.97 -15.46
#